data_AF-A0A1I3ZN00-F1
#
_entry.id   AF-A0A1I3ZN00-F1
#
_cell.length_a   1.000
_cell.length_b   1.000
_cell.length_c   1.000
_cell.angle_alpha   90.00
_cell.angle_beta   90.00
_cell.angle_gamma   90.00
#
_symmetry.space_group_name_H-M   'P 1'
#
loop_
_entity.id
_entity.type
_entity.pdbx_description
1 polymer ?
#
loop_
_entity_poly.entity_id
_entity_poly.type
_entity_poly.pdbx_seq_one_letter_code
_entity_poly.pdbx_strand_id
1 'polypeptide(L)'
;MKNRVISLILSSVLTLAMISGCASQSTSNASTAASEAASTAASTEAASEASSETAVTEAASTEASSEEADNETLADGVYSAKFTTDGSMFHVNEAYDDKGTLTVKDGKMTIHISLTSKNIVNLFPGTAEDAQKEGAELLQPTTDTVKYDDGTTEEVNGFDVPVPAINEPFALALVGTKGKWYDHQVTVSDVEEKDAEESDEAADHVADLIDQIYVQEWTDDTYEKCEEAKKAWDALDDKQKELVEGENADPDYFGRDTGDASKDDALNGDNIGENELLVVSFGTSFNDSRAEDIGGIEKALAAAYPDWSVRRAFTAQIIINHVYARDGEKIDNVKQALERAVDNGVKNLVVQPTHLMHGAEYDELIGTLDEYKDKFESVKVSEPLLGEVGKDSEETNGDKEAVAKAITAEAVKSAKFDSLEAAKKDGTAFVFMGHGTSHTAKVTYSQMQSQMDKLGYDNVFIGTVEGEPEDTSLESIIAKVKKAGYKNVVLRPLMVVAGDHANNDMAGDDEESWKSGFTNDGSFEKVDCQISGLGRIADVQKLYVEHAGEVIKK
;
A
#
# COMPACT_ATOMS: atom_id res chain seq x y z
N MET A 1 8.85 9.00 10.59
CA MET A 1 8.17 9.12 11.91
C MET A 1 6.90 9.96 11.72
N LYS A 2 5.73 9.39 12.07
CA LYS A 2 4.33 9.82 11.77
C LYS A 2 3.76 9.35 10.43
N ASN A 3 3.51 8.05 10.26
CA ASN A 3 2.60 7.58 9.22
C ASN A 3 1.30 7.07 9.88
N ARG A 4 0.19 7.53 9.32
CA ARG A 4 -1.17 7.35 9.84
C ARG A 4 -1.73 6.04 9.30
N VAL A 5 -2.44 5.31 10.15
CA VAL A 5 -3.29 4.17 9.78
C VAL A 5 -4.26 4.59 8.67
N ILE A 6 -4.06 4.08 7.46
CA ILE A 6 -5.02 4.23 6.35
C ILE A 6 -5.98 3.05 6.42
N SER A 7 -7.12 3.27 7.06
CA SER A 7 -8.28 2.41 6.91
C SER A 7 -8.89 2.68 5.53
N LEU A 8 -8.89 1.65 4.67
CA LEU A 8 -9.46 1.65 3.33
C LEU A 8 -11.00 1.82 3.41
N ILE A 9 -11.47 3.06 3.53
CA ILE A 9 -12.90 3.37 3.49
C ILE A 9 -13.31 3.53 2.02
N LEU A 10 -13.93 2.49 1.46
CA LEU A 10 -14.61 2.54 0.16
C LEU A 10 -15.74 3.59 0.22
N SER A 11 -15.49 4.79 -0.34
CA SER A 11 -16.49 5.85 -0.44
C SER A 11 -17.41 5.60 -1.63
N SER A 12 -18.55 4.93 -1.39
CA SER A 12 -19.61 4.73 -2.37
C SER A 12 -20.38 6.03 -2.61
N VAL A 13 -20.10 6.72 -3.72
CA VAL A 13 -20.82 7.94 -4.15
C VAL A 13 -22.17 7.54 -4.76
N LEU A 14 -23.22 7.53 -3.93
CA LEU A 14 -24.59 7.34 -4.40
C LEU A 14 -25.17 8.68 -4.90
N THR A 15 -25.35 8.81 -6.23
CA THR A 15 -26.02 9.96 -6.85
C THR A 15 -27.54 9.83 -6.68
N LEU A 16 -28.10 10.62 -5.76
CA LEU A 16 -29.55 10.65 -5.54
C LEU A 16 -30.21 11.71 -6.45
N ALA A 17 -30.91 11.24 -7.48
CA ALA A 17 -31.82 12.06 -8.28
C ALA A 17 -33.14 12.28 -7.53
N MET A 18 -33.48 13.54 -7.23
CA MET A 18 -34.79 13.92 -6.67
C MET A 18 -35.59 14.76 -7.67
N ILE A 19 -36.74 14.24 -8.08
CA ILE A 19 -37.77 14.95 -8.84
C ILE A 19 -38.85 15.47 -7.86
N SER A 20 -38.97 16.79 -7.83
CA SER A 20 -40.18 17.64 -7.75
C SER A 20 -41.23 17.46 -6.63
N GLY A 21 -41.56 18.57 -5.95
CA GLY A 21 -42.85 18.73 -5.27
C GLY A 21 -42.95 19.90 -4.27
N CYS A 22 -43.59 21.00 -4.68
CA CYS A 22 -43.84 22.23 -3.93
C CYS A 22 -44.67 22.08 -2.64
N ALA A 23 -44.45 22.95 -1.63
CA ALA A 23 -45.46 23.88 -1.07
C ALA A 23 -45.04 24.61 0.24
N SER A 24 -44.99 25.94 0.14
CA SER A 24 -45.34 27.04 1.09
C SER A 24 -45.32 26.90 2.63
N GLN A 25 -44.54 27.81 3.24
CA GLN A 25 -44.83 28.78 4.33
C GLN A 25 -45.52 28.31 5.63
N SER A 26 -44.87 28.55 6.78
CA SER A 26 -45.27 29.63 7.71
C SER A 26 -44.26 29.86 8.85
N THR A 27 -44.22 31.10 9.30
CA THR A 27 -43.40 31.74 10.35
C THR A 27 -43.89 31.48 11.78
N SER A 28 -43.00 31.49 12.80
CA SER A 28 -43.00 32.48 13.90
C SER A 28 -42.08 32.14 15.11
N ASN A 29 -41.14 33.06 15.38
CA ASN A 29 -40.79 33.76 16.63
C ASN A 29 -40.39 33.09 17.98
N ALA A 30 -39.24 33.60 18.46
CA ALA A 30 -38.90 34.09 19.83
C ALA A 30 -38.57 33.03 20.93
N SER A 31 -37.62 33.22 21.87
CA SER A 31 -36.89 34.40 22.38
C SER A 31 -35.66 33.97 23.24
N THR A 32 -34.61 34.82 23.29
CA THR A 32 -33.74 35.29 24.44
C THR A 32 -33.31 34.32 25.57
N ALA A 33 -32.13 34.39 26.22
CA ALA A 33 -31.04 35.37 26.30
C ALA A 33 -29.77 34.78 27.00
N ALA A 34 -28.61 35.35 26.65
CA ALA A 34 -27.41 35.74 27.42
C ALA A 34 -26.78 34.84 28.52
N SER A 35 -25.46 34.63 28.45
CA SER A 35 -24.46 35.47 29.15
C SER A 35 -23.01 35.18 28.74
N GLU A 36 -22.26 36.23 28.39
CA GLU A 36 -20.79 36.30 28.46
C GLU A 36 -20.36 36.88 29.81
N ALA A 37 -19.19 36.49 30.32
CA ALA A 37 -18.22 37.40 30.95
C ALA A 37 -16.87 36.71 31.23
N ALA A 38 -15.81 37.45 30.92
CA ALA A 38 -14.39 37.11 31.01
C ALA A 38 -13.79 37.23 32.43
N SER A 39 -12.58 36.68 32.60
CA SER A 39 -11.64 37.05 33.68
C SER A 39 -10.19 36.63 33.37
N THR A 40 -9.34 37.62 33.16
CA THR A 40 -7.86 37.58 33.18
C THR A 40 -7.29 37.73 34.58
N ALA A 41 -6.15 37.10 34.90
CA ALA A 41 -5.05 37.69 35.70
C ALA A 41 -3.80 36.78 35.71
N ALA A 42 -2.63 37.44 35.71
CA ALA A 42 -1.29 36.92 35.59
C ALA A 42 -0.60 36.64 36.95
N SER A 43 0.52 35.92 36.92
CA SER A 43 1.63 36.11 37.88
C SER A 43 2.95 35.49 37.38
N THR A 44 3.98 36.31 37.28
CA THR A 44 5.42 36.00 37.17
C THR A 44 6.09 36.27 38.52
N GLU A 45 7.05 35.44 38.95
CA GLU A 45 8.36 35.86 39.50
C GLU A 45 9.27 34.66 39.81
N ALA A 46 10.58 34.92 39.84
CA ALA A 46 11.70 33.98 39.72
C ALA A 46 12.66 34.00 40.93
N ALA A 47 13.65 33.08 40.89
CA ALA A 47 14.97 33.06 41.57
C ALA A 47 14.98 32.66 43.08
N SER A 48 16.02 32.05 43.68
CA SER A 48 17.47 31.97 43.37
C SER A 48 18.23 30.88 44.18
N GLU A 49 19.46 30.56 43.73
CA GLU A 49 20.73 30.28 44.51
C GLU A 49 20.88 29.01 45.41
N ALA A 50 22.06 28.38 45.62
CA ALA A 50 23.46 28.54 45.18
C ALA A 50 24.36 27.33 45.62
N SER A 51 25.54 27.20 44.96
CA SER A 51 26.87 26.69 45.43
C SER A 51 27.08 25.18 45.72
N SER A 52 28.24 24.53 45.58
CA SER A 52 29.55 24.65 44.87
C SER A 52 30.37 23.40 45.29
N GLU A 53 31.16 22.75 44.44
CA GLU A 53 32.66 22.76 44.38
C GLU A 53 33.11 21.53 43.54
N THR A 54 34.28 21.36 42.91
CA THR A 54 35.35 22.16 42.28
C THR A 54 36.37 21.14 41.70
N ALA A 55 37.09 21.51 40.63
CA ALA A 55 38.45 21.06 40.17
C ALA A 55 38.42 20.57 38.70
N VAL A 56 38.60 21.42 37.68
CA VAL A 56 39.79 22.23 37.25
C VAL A 56 40.91 21.40 36.63
N THR A 57 41.13 21.59 35.33
CA THR A 57 42.44 21.94 34.75
C THR A 57 42.24 22.84 33.52
N GLU A 58 42.77 24.07 33.61
CA GLU A 58 43.14 25.01 32.53
C GLU A 58 44.19 24.37 31.59
N ALA A 59 44.59 24.86 30.41
CA ALA A 59 44.65 26.20 29.79
C ALA A 59 44.81 25.95 28.26
N ALA A 60 44.80 26.89 27.30
CA ALA A 60 44.84 28.34 27.27
C ALA A 60 44.31 28.78 25.89
N SER A 61 43.73 29.98 25.86
CA SER A 61 43.39 30.75 24.67
C SER A 61 44.62 31.33 23.97
N THR A 62 44.63 31.33 22.64
CA THR A 62 45.33 32.35 21.83
C THR A 62 44.47 32.70 20.62
N GLU A 63 44.25 34.00 20.45
CA GLU A 63 43.52 34.64 19.35
C GLU A 63 44.21 34.49 18.00
N ALA A 64 43.37 34.57 16.96
CA ALA A 64 43.59 35.18 15.65
C ALA A 64 44.89 34.87 14.89
N SER A 65 44.74 34.06 13.84
CA SER A 65 45.51 34.21 12.61
C SER A 65 44.62 33.89 11.40
N SER A 66 44.79 34.72 10.39
CA SER A 66 44.28 34.73 9.02
C SER A 66 44.18 33.38 8.31
N GLU A 67 43.23 33.32 7.37
CA GLU A 67 43.26 32.68 6.05
C GLU A 67 44.23 31.50 5.87
N GLU A 68 43.67 30.31 5.67
CA GLU A 68 44.16 29.37 4.66
C GLU A 68 42.98 28.52 4.18
N ALA A 69 42.64 28.68 2.90
CA ALA A 69 41.64 27.89 2.20
C ALA A 69 42.26 26.54 1.85
N ASP A 70 41.80 25.48 2.50
CA ASP A 70 42.14 24.12 2.12
C ASP A 70 41.33 23.74 0.86
N ASN A 71 42.06 23.50 -0.21
CA ASN A 71 41.57 22.90 -1.45
C ASN A 71 41.37 21.39 -1.19
N GLU A 72 40.34 21.04 -0.43
CA GLU A 72 39.96 19.63 -0.23
C GLU A 72 39.38 19.09 -1.55
N THR A 73 40.05 18.08 -2.12
CA THR A 73 39.47 17.29 -3.20
C THR A 73 38.30 16.50 -2.64
N LEU A 74 37.07 16.95 -2.93
CA LEU A 74 35.84 16.22 -2.63
C LEU A 74 35.92 14.80 -3.20
N ALA A 75 35.43 13.82 -2.46
CA ALA A 75 35.32 12.45 -2.94
C ALA A 75 34.23 12.36 -4.03
N ASP A 76 34.27 11.29 -4.84
CA ASP A 76 33.18 11.02 -5.77
C ASP A 76 31.87 10.81 -4.98
N GLY A 77 30.83 11.56 -5.33
CA GLY A 77 29.60 11.64 -4.54
C GLY A 77 28.65 12.74 -5.01
N VAL A 78 27.51 12.83 -4.34
CA VAL A 78 26.48 13.86 -4.57
C VAL A 78 26.35 14.70 -3.31
N TYR A 79 26.32 16.01 -3.49
CA TYR A 79 26.33 17.00 -2.42
C TYR A 79 25.26 18.06 -2.69
N SER A 80 24.78 18.71 -1.65
CA SER A 80 24.05 19.97 -1.77
C SER A 80 25.06 21.12 -1.68
N ALA A 81 24.98 22.09 -2.57
CA ALA A 81 25.91 23.22 -2.57
C ALA A 81 25.20 24.53 -2.92
N LYS A 82 25.57 25.60 -2.23
CA LYS A 82 25.03 26.93 -2.50
C LYS A 82 25.59 27.49 -3.80
N PHE A 83 24.71 28.00 -4.66
CA PHE A 83 25.08 28.66 -5.91
C PHE A 83 24.80 30.16 -5.82
N THR A 84 25.86 30.96 -5.74
CA THR A 84 25.74 32.43 -5.62
C THR A 84 26.20 33.12 -6.89
N THR A 85 25.59 34.27 -7.18
CA THR A 85 25.85 35.03 -8.41
C THR A 85 25.68 36.53 -8.16
N ASP A 86 26.37 37.33 -8.96
CA ASP A 86 26.36 38.80 -8.90
C ASP A 86 25.10 39.46 -9.52
N GLY A 87 24.20 38.69 -10.12
CA GLY A 87 23.00 39.20 -10.80
C GLY A 87 21.70 38.86 -10.07
N SER A 88 20.86 39.85 -9.77
CA SER A 88 19.55 39.58 -9.12
C SER A 88 18.53 38.85 -10.01
N MET A 89 18.75 38.79 -11.33
CA MET A 89 17.85 38.14 -12.30
C MET A 89 18.34 36.75 -12.74
N PHE A 90 19.50 36.34 -12.24
CA PHE A 90 20.06 35.02 -12.46
C PHE A 90 20.28 34.45 -11.07
N HIS A 91 19.44 33.53 -10.64
CA HIS A 91 19.56 32.86 -9.35
C HIS A 91 18.81 31.52 -9.46
N VAL A 92 19.14 30.63 -8.53
CA VAL A 92 18.41 29.38 -8.36
C VAL A 92 16.99 29.71 -7.89
N ASN A 93 16.03 28.88 -8.27
CA ASN A 93 14.65 29.01 -7.82
C ASN A 93 14.55 29.03 -6.28
N GLU A 94 13.72 29.91 -5.72
CA GLU A 94 13.58 30.05 -4.26
C GLU A 94 13.13 28.77 -3.55
N ALA A 95 12.48 27.84 -4.26
CA ALA A 95 12.10 26.53 -3.72
C ALA A 95 13.30 25.69 -3.25
N TYR A 96 14.51 26.01 -3.72
CA TYR A 96 15.74 25.28 -3.38
C TYR A 96 16.71 26.07 -2.48
N ASP A 97 16.28 27.17 -1.86
CA ASP A 97 17.07 27.98 -0.90
C ASP A 97 18.49 28.36 -1.41
N ASP A 98 18.56 28.80 -2.68
CA ASP A 98 19.80 29.12 -3.41
C ASP A 98 20.79 27.94 -3.58
N LYS A 99 20.35 26.69 -3.39
CA LYS A 99 21.20 25.48 -3.49
C LYS A 99 20.94 24.69 -4.77
N GLY A 100 21.99 24.08 -5.31
CA GLY A 100 21.94 23.14 -6.42
C GLY A 100 22.60 21.80 -6.07
N THR A 101 22.41 20.81 -6.93
CA THR A 101 22.96 19.47 -6.74
C THR A 101 24.36 19.37 -7.33
N LEU A 102 25.37 19.26 -6.48
CA LEU A 102 26.78 19.12 -6.88
C LEU A 102 27.14 17.65 -7.02
N THR A 103 27.52 17.22 -8.22
CA THR A 103 28.03 15.87 -8.50
C THR A 103 29.55 15.91 -8.69
N VAL A 104 30.26 15.05 -7.97
CA VAL A 104 31.70 14.83 -8.10
C VAL A 104 31.92 13.43 -8.67
N LYS A 105 32.59 13.34 -9.83
CA LYS A 105 32.93 12.06 -10.46
C LYS A 105 34.28 12.14 -11.17
N ASP A 106 35.17 11.19 -10.88
CA ASP A 106 36.52 11.16 -11.43
C ASP A 106 37.27 12.50 -11.22
N GLY A 107 37.02 13.17 -10.08
CA GLY A 107 37.58 14.48 -9.75
C GLY A 107 37.04 15.67 -10.57
N LYS A 108 35.96 15.48 -11.34
CA LYS A 108 35.24 16.57 -12.02
C LYS A 108 33.98 16.92 -11.25
N MET A 109 33.75 18.22 -11.09
CA MET A 109 32.59 18.75 -10.38
C MET A 109 31.62 19.39 -11.35
N THR A 110 30.34 19.05 -11.24
CA THR A 110 29.24 19.65 -12.01
C THR A 110 28.10 19.95 -11.06
N ILE A 111 27.60 21.19 -11.05
CA ILE A 111 26.42 21.56 -10.26
C ILE A 111 25.21 21.69 -11.18
N HIS A 112 24.14 21.00 -10.83
CA HIS A 112 22.84 21.20 -11.44
C HIS A 112 22.10 22.33 -10.73
N ILE A 113 21.63 23.32 -11.48
CA ILE A 113 20.84 24.44 -10.95
C ILE A 113 19.52 24.59 -11.69
N SER A 114 18.42 24.65 -10.95
CA SER A 114 17.09 24.95 -11.49
C SER A 114 16.79 26.44 -11.35
N LEU A 115 16.47 27.12 -12.46
CA LEU A 115 16.24 28.57 -12.46
C LEU A 115 14.78 28.91 -12.15
N THR A 116 14.49 30.20 -12.03
CA THR A 116 13.14 30.71 -11.72
C THR A 116 12.18 30.72 -12.91
N SER A 117 12.67 30.53 -14.13
CA SER A 117 11.84 30.53 -15.34
C SER A 117 12.59 30.02 -16.57
N LYS A 118 11.88 29.78 -17.67
CA LYS A 118 12.45 29.44 -18.98
C LYS A 118 13.03 30.63 -19.77
N ASN A 119 13.21 31.78 -19.13
CA ASN A 119 13.65 33.01 -19.82
C ASN A 119 15.14 33.03 -20.16
N ILE A 120 15.96 32.30 -19.40
CA ILE A 120 17.37 32.05 -19.69
C ILE A 120 17.43 30.79 -20.53
N VAL A 121 17.84 30.92 -21.78
CA VAL A 121 17.74 29.82 -22.75
C VAL A 121 19.02 28.98 -22.79
N ASN A 122 20.20 29.59 -22.67
CA ASN A 122 21.48 28.88 -22.63
C ASN A 122 22.47 29.56 -21.66
N LEU A 123 23.44 28.78 -21.18
CA LEU A 123 24.59 29.25 -20.41
C LEU A 123 25.91 28.88 -21.12
N PHE A 124 27.01 29.57 -20.77
CA PHE A 124 28.35 29.29 -21.28
C PHE A 124 29.41 29.46 -20.18
N PRO A 125 30.22 28.43 -19.86
CA PRO A 125 31.32 28.55 -18.90
C PRO A 125 32.43 29.44 -19.47
N GLY A 126 32.49 30.70 -19.03
CA GLY A 126 33.38 31.73 -19.57
C GLY A 126 32.64 33.05 -19.82
N THR A 127 33.19 33.88 -20.71
CA THR A 127 32.62 35.21 -20.99
C THR A 127 31.61 35.21 -22.14
N ALA A 128 30.76 36.22 -22.18
CA ALA A 128 29.83 36.52 -23.25
C ALA A 128 30.53 36.71 -24.61
N GLU A 129 31.76 37.23 -24.60
CA GLU A 129 32.58 37.34 -25.80
C GLU A 129 33.00 35.96 -26.31
N ASP A 130 33.39 35.06 -25.40
CA ASP A 130 33.78 33.69 -25.73
C ASP A 130 32.60 32.85 -26.24
N ALA A 131 31.42 33.00 -25.63
CA ALA A 131 30.19 32.32 -26.03
C ALA A 131 29.77 32.63 -27.49
N GLN A 132 30.24 33.75 -28.04
CA GLN A 132 29.92 34.20 -29.41
C GLN A 132 30.98 33.78 -30.45
N LYS A 133 32.07 33.11 -30.04
CA LYS A 133 33.11 32.62 -30.96
C LYS A 133 32.67 31.33 -31.67
N GLU A 134 33.19 31.13 -32.87
CA GLU A 134 32.93 29.91 -33.65
C GLU A 134 33.50 28.68 -32.91
N GLY A 135 32.63 27.70 -32.63
CA GLY A 135 32.99 26.48 -31.88
C GLY A 135 32.74 26.53 -30.37
N ALA A 136 32.09 27.58 -29.84
CA ALA A 136 31.67 27.63 -28.44
C ALA A 136 30.62 26.54 -28.12
N GLU A 137 30.88 25.73 -27.09
CA GLU A 137 29.95 24.71 -26.60
C GLU A 137 29.04 25.33 -25.53
N LEU A 138 27.77 25.55 -25.87
CA LEU A 138 26.79 26.10 -24.95
C LEU A 138 26.18 25.00 -24.09
N LEU A 139 25.97 25.29 -22.80
CA LEU A 139 25.20 24.44 -21.91
C LEU A 139 23.74 24.47 -22.37
N GLN A 140 23.20 23.29 -22.69
CA GLN A 140 21.81 23.12 -23.08
C GLN A 140 20.94 23.07 -21.83
N PRO A 141 19.75 23.68 -21.85
CA PRO A 141 18.84 23.61 -20.73
C PRO A 141 18.23 22.21 -20.58
N THR A 142 18.06 21.76 -19.34
CA THR A 142 17.09 20.73 -18.98
C THR A 142 15.72 21.38 -18.73
N THR A 143 14.65 20.59 -18.73
CA THR A 143 13.35 21.05 -18.25
C THR A 143 13.10 20.42 -16.89
N ASP A 144 13.00 21.27 -15.88
CA ASP A 144 12.81 20.85 -14.50
C ASP A 144 11.40 21.23 -14.07
N THR A 145 10.78 20.44 -13.20
CA THR A 145 9.49 20.77 -12.58
C THR A 145 9.72 21.18 -11.13
N VAL A 146 9.47 22.44 -10.82
CA VAL A 146 9.59 22.96 -9.46
C VAL A 146 8.23 22.92 -8.78
N LYS A 147 8.19 22.37 -7.56
CA LYS A 147 7.01 22.35 -6.71
C LYS A 147 7.17 23.36 -5.58
N TYR A 148 6.16 24.20 -5.39
CA TYR A 148 6.14 25.23 -4.35
C TYR A 148 5.36 24.77 -3.12
N ASP A 149 5.61 25.42 -1.98
CA ASP A 149 4.95 25.13 -0.69
C ASP A 149 3.42 25.24 -0.74
N ASP A 150 2.87 26.00 -1.68
CA ASP A 150 1.42 26.14 -1.88
C ASP A 150 0.80 25.01 -2.72
N GLY A 151 1.61 24.04 -3.14
CA GLY A 151 1.22 22.87 -3.93
C GLY A 151 1.15 23.12 -5.43
N THR A 152 1.50 24.32 -5.91
CA THR A 152 1.60 24.61 -7.35
C THR A 152 2.91 24.06 -7.93
N THR A 153 2.91 23.82 -9.24
CA THR A 153 4.10 23.39 -9.98
C THR A 153 4.37 24.29 -11.19
N GLU A 154 5.64 24.54 -11.48
CA GLU A 154 6.06 25.27 -12.68
C GLU A 154 7.20 24.54 -13.39
N GLU A 155 7.15 24.50 -14.73
CA GLU A 155 8.29 24.05 -15.51
C GLU A 155 9.29 25.19 -15.72
N VAL A 156 10.55 24.95 -15.37
CA VAL A 156 11.65 25.90 -15.51
C VAL A 156 12.79 25.31 -16.33
N ASN A 157 13.80 26.13 -16.63
CA ASN A 157 15.03 25.61 -17.23
C ASN A 157 16.05 25.31 -16.13
N GLY A 158 16.62 24.10 -16.17
CA GLY A 158 17.78 23.71 -15.39
C GLY A 158 19.07 23.71 -16.20
N PHE A 159 20.22 23.71 -15.54
CA PHE A 159 21.52 23.67 -16.20
C PHE A 159 22.58 22.90 -15.38
N ASP A 160 23.33 22.06 -16.08
CA ASP A 160 24.55 21.43 -15.58
C ASP A 160 25.76 22.34 -15.81
N VAL A 161 26.23 22.98 -14.75
CA VAL A 161 27.34 23.94 -14.79
C VAL A 161 28.64 23.26 -14.30
N PRO A 162 29.68 23.16 -15.14
CA PRO A 162 30.98 22.68 -14.69
C PRO A 162 31.58 23.61 -13.63
N VAL A 163 32.01 23.05 -12.51
CA VAL A 163 32.57 23.79 -11.38
C VAL A 163 34.09 23.60 -11.35
N PRO A 164 34.90 24.65 -11.63
CA PRO A 164 36.35 24.53 -11.67
C PRO A 164 36.98 24.36 -10.28
N ALA A 165 36.42 25.02 -9.25
CA ALA A 165 36.85 24.96 -7.86
C ALA A 165 35.71 25.40 -6.93
N ILE A 166 35.67 24.84 -5.72
CA ILE A 166 34.73 25.24 -4.66
C ILE A 166 35.26 26.49 -3.95
N ASN A 167 34.37 27.40 -3.55
CA ASN A 167 34.65 28.69 -2.92
C ASN A 167 35.48 29.67 -3.77
N GLU A 168 35.66 29.40 -5.07
CA GLU A 168 36.32 30.30 -6.01
C GLU A 168 35.31 30.84 -7.05
N PRO A 169 35.30 32.16 -7.30
CA PRO A 169 34.42 32.74 -8.31
C PRO A 169 34.90 32.40 -9.73
N PHE A 170 33.97 32.00 -10.59
CA PHE A 170 34.23 31.75 -12.00
C PHE A 170 33.21 32.42 -12.93
N ALA A 171 33.64 32.69 -14.16
CA ALA A 171 32.82 33.37 -15.16
C ALA A 171 31.78 32.41 -15.76
N LEU A 172 30.53 32.86 -15.79
CA LEU A 172 29.43 32.15 -16.43
C LEU A 172 28.58 33.17 -17.19
N ALA A 173 28.54 33.05 -18.51
CA ALA A 173 27.75 33.92 -19.35
C ALA A 173 26.36 33.32 -19.60
N LEU A 174 25.33 34.16 -19.63
CA LEU A 174 23.97 33.74 -19.92
C LEU A 174 23.40 34.47 -21.14
N VAL A 175 22.48 33.81 -21.84
CA VAL A 175 21.65 34.42 -22.88
C VAL A 175 20.19 34.12 -22.61
N GLY A 176 19.37 35.17 -22.63
CA GLY A 176 17.92 35.03 -22.54
C GLY A 176 17.23 35.04 -23.91
N THR A 177 15.91 34.95 -23.91
CA THR A 177 15.06 34.95 -25.12
C THR A 177 15.28 36.14 -26.08
N LYS A 178 15.89 37.23 -25.62
CA LYS A 178 16.23 38.42 -26.42
C LYS A 178 17.58 38.31 -27.15
N GLY A 179 18.31 37.20 -26.99
CA GLY A 179 19.56 36.92 -27.71
C GLY A 179 20.76 37.78 -27.31
N LYS A 180 20.64 38.58 -26.24
CA LYS A 180 21.76 39.37 -25.70
C LYS A 180 22.47 38.57 -24.61
N TRP A 181 23.79 38.47 -24.71
CA TRP A 181 24.65 37.83 -23.73
C TRP A 181 25.02 38.78 -22.58
N TYR A 182 25.14 38.22 -21.38
CA TYR A 182 25.52 38.91 -20.15
C TYR A 182 26.57 38.09 -19.40
N ASP A 183 27.63 38.76 -18.95
CA ASP A 183 28.67 38.18 -18.10
C ASP A 183 28.22 38.20 -16.64
N HIS A 184 28.43 37.08 -15.94
CA HIS A 184 28.23 36.96 -14.50
C HIS A 184 29.44 36.29 -13.85
N GLN A 185 29.70 36.66 -12.60
CA GLN A 185 30.55 35.89 -11.69
C GLN A 185 29.67 35.03 -10.79
N VAL A 186 30.01 33.75 -10.69
CA VAL A 186 29.30 32.78 -9.85
C VAL A 186 30.27 32.04 -8.94
N THR A 187 29.79 31.63 -7.77
CA THR A 187 30.57 30.87 -6.79
C THR A 187 29.72 29.73 -6.25
N VAL A 188 30.32 28.54 -6.18
CA VAL A 188 29.75 27.38 -5.49
C VAL A 188 30.41 27.25 -4.12
N SER A 189 29.62 27.30 -3.06
CA SER A 189 30.08 27.27 -1.66
C SER A 189 29.18 26.41 -0.79
N ASP A 190 29.48 26.33 0.51
CA ASP A 190 28.65 25.66 1.52
C ASP A 190 28.25 24.24 1.08
N VAL A 191 29.25 23.43 0.73
CA VAL A 191 29.06 22.06 0.28
C VAL A 191 28.75 21.17 1.49
N GLU A 192 27.60 20.54 1.47
CA GLU A 192 27.10 19.65 2.51
C GLU A 192 26.88 18.25 1.90
N GLU A 193 27.32 17.20 2.59
CA GLU A 193 26.92 15.84 2.22
C GLU A 193 25.39 15.76 2.27
N LYS A 194 24.78 15.37 1.15
CA LYS A 194 23.33 15.18 1.09
C LYS A 194 23.01 13.93 1.90
N ASP A 195 22.52 14.11 3.13
CA ASP A 195 21.92 13.03 3.90
C ASP A 195 20.81 12.40 3.04
N ALA A 196 20.66 11.08 3.13
CA ALA A 196 19.74 10.26 2.32
C ALA A 196 18.23 10.51 2.60
N GLU A 197 17.86 11.72 3.02
CA GLU A 197 16.47 12.17 3.25
C GLU A 197 15.97 13.18 2.19
N GLU A 198 16.66 13.32 1.05
CA GLU A 198 16.15 14.09 -0.08
C GLU A 198 15.78 13.13 -1.21
N SER A 199 14.51 13.18 -1.64
CA SER A 199 13.90 12.26 -2.59
C SER A 199 14.74 12.05 -3.85
N ASP A 200 14.81 10.80 -4.29
CA ASP A 200 15.43 10.45 -5.55
C ASP A 200 14.34 10.54 -6.62
N GLU A 201 14.49 11.44 -7.58
CA GLU A 201 13.51 11.67 -8.65
C GLU A 201 13.13 10.36 -9.39
N ALA A 202 14.04 9.38 -9.45
CA ALA A 202 13.75 8.08 -10.04
C ALA A 202 12.86 7.21 -9.12
N ALA A 203 13.06 7.26 -7.81
CA ALA A 203 12.21 6.58 -6.84
C ALA A 203 10.80 7.21 -6.80
N ASP A 204 10.72 8.54 -6.82
CA ASP A 204 9.46 9.29 -6.91
C ASP A 204 8.70 8.94 -8.20
N HIS A 205 9.40 8.89 -9.33
CA HIS A 205 8.80 8.48 -10.60
C HIS A 205 8.23 7.05 -10.55
N VAL A 206 8.93 6.12 -9.90
CA VAL A 206 8.44 4.76 -9.72
C VAL A 206 7.23 4.72 -8.77
N ALA A 207 7.22 5.53 -7.71
CA ALA A 207 6.08 5.66 -6.82
C ALA A 207 4.83 6.14 -7.57
N ASP A 208 4.97 7.20 -8.39
CA ASP A 208 3.89 7.73 -9.24
C ASP A 208 3.34 6.65 -10.21
N LEU A 209 4.23 5.84 -10.80
CA LEU A 209 3.84 4.76 -11.70
C LEU A 209 3.10 3.62 -10.98
N ILE A 210 3.53 3.27 -9.76
CA ILE A 210 2.83 2.27 -8.93
C ILE A 210 1.43 2.78 -8.55
N ASP A 211 1.33 4.04 -8.10
CA ASP A 211 0.04 4.65 -7.75
C ASP A 211 -0.90 4.71 -8.95
N GLN A 212 -0.38 4.97 -10.16
CA GLN A 212 -1.16 4.97 -11.39
C GLN A 212 -1.77 3.59 -11.73
N ILE A 213 -1.10 2.49 -11.39
CA ILE A 213 -1.59 1.13 -11.64
C ILE A 213 -2.36 0.55 -10.45
N TYR A 214 -2.35 1.21 -9.28
CA TYR A 214 -3.13 0.85 -8.11
C TYR A 214 -4.59 1.32 -8.27
N VAL A 215 -5.31 0.74 -9.23
CA VAL A 215 -6.69 1.13 -9.57
C VAL A 215 -7.61 -0.09 -9.68
N GLN A 216 -8.89 0.08 -9.31
CA GLN A 216 -9.91 -0.98 -9.41
C GLN A 216 -10.53 -1.13 -10.80
N GLU A 217 -10.33 -0.16 -11.68
CA GLU A 217 -10.88 -0.19 -13.05
C GLU A 217 -9.83 -0.66 -14.05
N TRP A 218 -10.21 -1.60 -14.90
CA TRP A 218 -9.39 -2.07 -16.01
C TRP A 218 -9.62 -1.21 -17.26
N THR A 219 -8.54 -0.99 -18.02
CA THR A 219 -8.52 -0.28 -19.30
C THR A 219 -7.59 -1.00 -20.28
N ASP A 220 -7.75 -0.71 -21.58
CA ASP A 220 -6.93 -1.33 -22.64
C ASP A 220 -5.41 -1.05 -22.48
N ASP A 221 -5.03 0.04 -21.80
CA ASP A 221 -3.64 0.42 -21.53
C ASP A 221 -3.08 -0.08 -20.19
N THR A 222 -3.87 -0.84 -19.40
CA THR A 222 -3.48 -1.30 -18.06
C THR A 222 -2.18 -2.11 -18.09
N TYR A 223 -2.03 -3.04 -19.04
CA TYR A 223 -0.82 -3.87 -19.13
C TYR A 223 0.42 -3.08 -19.58
N GLU A 224 0.25 -2.10 -20.47
CA GLU A 224 1.35 -1.22 -20.89
C GLU A 224 1.90 -0.42 -19.71
N LYS A 225 1.01 0.14 -18.87
CA LYS A 225 1.39 0.86 -17.64
C LYS A 225 2.07 -0.04 -16.62
N CYS A 226 1.59 -1.27 -16.45
CA CYS A 226 2.22 -2.24 -15.55
C CYS A 226 3.66 -2.57 -15.99
N GLU A 227 3.88 -2.76 -17.28
CA GLU A 227 5.21 -3.01 -17.85
C GLU A 227 6.14 -1.79 -17.70
N GLU A 228 5.60 -0.58 -17.87
CA GLU A 228 6.31 0.67 -17.63
C GLU A 228 6.77 0.80 -16.16
N ALA A 229 5.85 0.62 -15.21
CA ALA A 229 6.13 0.65 -13.78
C ALA A 229 7.22 -0.36 -13.40
N LYS A 230 7.10 -1.60 -13.86
CA LYS A 230 8.09 -2.65 -13.58
C LYS A 230 9.46 -2.33 -14.17
N LYS A 231 9.50 -1.82 -15.40
CA LYS A 231 10.75 -1.45 -16.06
C LYS A 231 11.45 -0.29 -15.35
N ALA A 232 10.69 0.69 -14.87
CA ALA A 232 11.23 1.81 -14.09
C ALA A 232 11.79 1.31 -12.75
N TRP A 233 11.06 0.45 -12.03
CA TRP A 233 11.54 -0.21 -10.81
C TRP A 233 12.83 -1.02 -11.03
N ASP A 234 12.91 -1.80 -12.11
CA ASP A 234 14.10 -2.61 -12.42
C ASP A 234 15.34 -1.78 -12.76
N ALA A 235 15.16 -0.52 -13.13
CA ALA A 235 16.26 0.42 -13.39
C ALA A 235 16.82 1.04 -12.10
N LEU A 236 16.09 0.97 -10.99
CA LEU A 236 16.54 1.47 -9.68
C LEU A 236 17.63 0.58 -9.08
N ASP A 237 18.60 1.21 -8.42
CA ASP A 237 19.51 0.52 -7.51
C ASP A 237 18.84 0.21 -6.15
N ASP A 238 19.52 -0.57 -5.31
CA ASP A 238 18.94 -1.04 -4.04
C ASP A 238 18.61 0.10 -3.06
N LYS A 239 19.37 1.20 -3.07
CA LYS A 239 19.08 2.35 -2.21
C LYS A 239 17.86 3.11 -2.71
N GLN A 240 17.76 3.28 -4.02
CA GLN A 240 16.62 3.96 -4.65
C GLN A 240 15.33 3.19 -4.42
N LYS A 241 15.36 1.86 -4.46
CA LYS A 241 14.19 1.01 -4.16
C LYS A 241 13.67 1.20 -2.75
N GLU A 242 14.56 1.37 -1.76
CA GLU A 242 14.18 1.65 -0.37
C GLU A 242 13.51 3.02 -0.19
N LEU A 243 13.72 3.96 -1.13
CA LEU A 243 13.16 5.31 -1.11
C LEU A 243 11.80 5.43 -1.83
N VAL A 244 11.32 4.37 -2.50
CA VAL A 244 10.02 4.41 -3.19
C VAL A 244 8.91 4.55 -2.14
N GLU A 245 8.24 5.70 -2.10
CA GLU A 245 7.13 5.99 -1.20
C GLU A 245 6.09 6.85 -1.94
N GLY A 246 4.83 6.40 -1.95
CA GLY A 246 3.69 7.07 -2.59
C GLY A 246 2.39 6.90 -1.80
N GLU A 247 1.24 7.13 -2.42
CA GLU A 247 -0.06 6.94 -1.76
C GLU A 247 -0.32 5.46 -1.45
N ASN A 248 -0.03 4.59 -2.41
CA ASN A 248 -0.13 3.13 -2.34
C ASN A 248 1.18 2.45 -2.78
N ALA A 249 2.21 3.25 -3.07
CA ALA A 249 3.53 2.77 -3.47
C ALA A 249 4.47 2.66 -2.27
N ASP A 250 5.14 1.52 -2.17
CA ASP A 250 6.18 1.27 -1.20
C ASP A 250 7.17 0.22 -1.77
N PRO A 251 8.34 0.01 -1.15
CA PRO A 251 9.36 -0.90 -1.68
C PRO A 251 8.89 -2.35 -1.81
N ASP A 252 7.93 -2.80 -0.97
CA ASP A 252 7.40 -4.16 -0.99
C ASP A 252 6.52 -4.43 -2.20
N TYR A 253 5.99 -3.41 -2.89
CA TYR A 253 5.16 -3.62 -4.08
C TYR A 253 5.88 -4.51 -5.10
N PHE A 254 7.12 -4.19 -5.47
CA PHE A 254 7.91 -5.07 -6.33
C PHE A 254 8.98 -5.87 -5.59
N GLY A 255 9.43 -5.39 -4.42
CA GLY A 255 10.57 -5.96 -3.69
C GLY A 255 10.25 -7.15 -2.80
N ARG A 256 8.98 -7.36 -2.44
CA ARG A 256 8.62 -8.40 -1.48
C ARG A 256 8.70 -9.80 -2.06
N ASP A 257 9.39 -10.70 -1.37
CA ASP A 257 9.32 -12.14 -1.64
C ASP A 257 7.95 -12.65 -1.21
N THR A 258 7.17 -13.13 -2.18
CA THR A 258 5.85 -13.71 -1.93
C THR A 258 5.75 -15.19 -2.30
N GLY A 259 6.89 -15.82 -2.60
CA GLY A 259 6.97 -17.20 -3.04
C GLY A 259 7.09 -17.35 -4.56
N ASP A 260 6.92 -18.58 -5.01
CA ASP A 260 7.28 -18.99 -6.37
C ASP A 260 6.10 -18.90 -7.33
N ALA A 261 6.07 -17.85 -8.16
CA ALA A 261 5.03 -17.63 -9.17
C ALA A 261 4.90 -18.80 -10.16
N SER A 262 5.97 -19.55 -10.43
CA SER A 262 5.94 -20.66 -11.40
C SER A 262 5.12 -21.87 -10.96
N LYS A 263 4.70 -21.92 -9.69
CA LYS A 263 3.81 -22.96 -9.15
C LYS A 263 2.33 -22.66 -9.36
N ASP A 264 1.99 -21.44 -9.75
CA ASP A 264 0.63 -21.03 -10.02
C ASP A 264 0.21 -21.40 -11.45
N ASP A 265 -1.09 -21.51 -11.66
CA ASP A 265 -1.72 -21.70 -12.96
C ASP A 265 -2.90 -20.73 -13.03
N ALA A 266 -2.81 -19.70 -13.88
CA ALA A 266 -3.91 -18.74 -14.02
C ALA A 266 -5.16 -19.35 -14.65
N LEU A 267 -5.09 -20.56 -15.22
CA LEU A 267 -6.21 -21.26 -15.86
C LEU A 267 -6.87 -20.48 -17.00
N ASN A 268 -6.18 -19.51 -17.62
CA ASN A 268 -6.70 -18.65 -18.69
C ASN A 268 -6.75 -19.32 -20.09
N GLY A 269 -6.97 -20.63 -20.15
CA GLY A 269 -6.96 -21.40 -21.40
C GLY A 269 -8.30 -21.39 -22.16
N ASP A 270 -8.25 -21.29 -23.48
CA ASP A 270 -9.46 -21.21 -24.34
C ASP A 270 -10.16 -22.56 -24.59
N ASN A 271 -9.54 -23.68 -24.21
CA ASN A 271 -10.16 -25.00 -24.40
C ASN A 271 -11.22 -25.29 -23.31
N ILE A 272 -12.33 -24.56 -23.32
CA ILE A 272 -13.37 -24.60 -22.26
C ILE A 272 -14.44 -25.65 -22.58
N GLY A 273 -14.96 -25.69 -23.82
CA GLY A 273 -16.09 -26.53 -24.17
C GLY A 273 -17.43 -25.97 -23.67
N GLU A 274 -18.47 -26.80 -23.60
CA GLU A 274 -19.83 -26.31 -23.31
C GLU A 274 -20.11 -26.07 -21.81
N ASN A 275 -19.30 -26.65 -20.91
CA ASN A 275 -19.50 -26.58 -19.46
C ASN A 275 -18.27 -25.95 -18.78
N GLU A 276 -18.49 -24.82 -18.11
CA GLU A 276 -17.45 -24.10 -17.38
C GLU A 276 -17.78 -23.98 -15.89
N LEU A 277 -16.79 -24.27 -15.06
CA LEU A 277 -16.81 -24.00 -13.63
C LEU A 277 -15.84 -22.85 -13.34
N LEU A 278 -16.37 -21.63 -13.31
CA LEU A 278 -15.62 -20.41 -13.06
C LEU A 278 -15.44 -20.20 -11.55
N VAL A 279 -14.23 -20.32 -11.06
CA VAL A 279 -13.86 -20.09 -9.66
C VAL A 279 -13.45 -18.63 -9.51
N VAL A 280 -14.19 -17.89 -8.68
CA VAL A 280 -14.01 -16.45 -8.53
C VAL A 280 -13.52 -16.12 -7.14
N SER A 281 -12.35 -15.50 -7.05
CA SER A 281 -11.72 -15.10 -5.79
C SER A 281 -11.53 -13.59 -5.73
N PHE A 282 -11.40 -13.03 -4.53
CA PHE A 282 -10.84 -11.67 -4.39
C PHE A 282 -9.48 -11.56 -5.11
N GLY A 283 -8.63 -12.56 -4.83
CA GLY A 283 -7.29 -12.68 -5.39
C GLY A 283 -6.23 -12.53 -4.31
N THR A 284 -4.97 -12.79 -4.68
CA THR A 284 -3.82 -12.40 -3.86
C THR A 284 -2.58 -12.23 -4.73
N SER A 285 -1.78 -11.21 -4.45
CA SER A 285 -0.45 -11.06 -5.03
C SER A 285 0.58 -11.95 -4.33
N PHE A 286 0.21 -12.69 -3.27
CA PHE A 286 1.12 -13.63 -2.62
C PHE A 286 1.20 -14.95 -3.36
N ASN A 287 2.30 -15.22 -4.06
CA ASN A 287 2.47 -16.37 -4.96
C ASN A 287 2.21 -17.73 -4.30
N ASP A 288 2.83 -18.01 -3.16
CA ASP A 288 2.63 -19.31 -2.49
C ASP A 288 1.19 -19.47 -1.99
N SER A 289 0.55 -18.39 -1.48
CA SER A 289 -0.86 -18.43 -1.11
C SER A 289 -1.78 -18.57 -2.32
N ARG A 290 -1.48 -17.93 -3.46
CA ARG A 290 -2.25 -18.09 -4.69
C ARG A 290 -2.20 -19.53 -5.18
N ALA A 291 -1.01 -20.14 -5.23
CA ALA A 291 -0.83 -21.50 -5.71
C ALA A 291 -1.40 -22.58 -4.76
N GLU A 292 -1.29 -22.38 -3.44
CA GLU A 292 -1.70 -23.38 -2.43
C GLU A 292 -3.14 -23.20 -1.94
N ASP A 293 -3.62 -21.96 -1.77
CA ASP A 293 -4.97 -21.70 -1.26
C ASP A 293 -6.00 -21.67 -2.39
N ILE A 294 -5.86 -20.72 -3.34
CA ILE A 294 -6.79 -20.59 -4.48
C ILE A 294 -6.62 -21.79 -5.42
N GLY A 295 -5.38 -22.05 -5.85
CA GLY A 295 -5.05 -23.21 -6.68
C GLY A 295 -5.40 -24.55 -6.02
N GLY A 296 -5.40 -24.62 -4.69
CA GLY A 296 -5.85 -25.79 -3.94
C GLY A 296 -7.35 -26.07 -4.13
N ILE A 297 -8.18 -25.03 -4.02
CA ILE A 297 -9.64 -25.10 -4.24
C ILE A 297 -9.93 -25.49 -5.70
N GLU A 298 -9.28 -24.84 -6.65
CA GLU A 298 -9.47 -25.08 -8.09
C GLU A 298 -9.11 -26.52 -8.48
N LYS A 299 -7.98 -27.02 -7.98
CA LYS A 299 -7.55 -28.42 -8.20
C LYS A 299 -8.55 -29.41 -7.60
N ALA A 300 -9.09 -29.12 -6.42
CA ALA A 300 -10.12 -29.96 -5.80
C ALA A 300 -11.41 -30.00 -6.61
N LEU A 301 -11.85 -28.85 -7.13
CA LEU A 301 -13.02 -28.73 -8.01
C LEU A 301 -12.81 -29.46 -9.34
N ALA A 302 -11.66 -29.27 -9.99
CA ALA A 302 -11.32 -29.93 -11.25
C ALA A 302 -11.26 -31.46 -11.08
N ALA A 303 -10.72 -31.94 -9.95
CA ALA A 303 -10.67 -33.36 -9.64
C ALA A 303 -12.08 -33.96 -9.39
N ALA A 304 -12.99 -33.21 -8.78
CA ALA A 304 -14.35 -33.65 -8.49
C ALA A 304 -15.28 -33.60 -9.72
N TYR A 305 -15.05 -32.66 -10.64
CA TYR A 305 -15.89 -32.40 -11.80
C TYR A 305 -15.08 -32.41 -13.11
N PRO A 306 -14.51 -33.56 -13.53
CA PRO A 306 -13.62 -33.63 -14.70
C PRO A 306 -14.30 -33.32 -16.04
N ASP A 307 -15.62 -33.31 -16.09
CA ASP A 307 -16.42 -32.94 -17.27
C ASP A 307 -16.69 -31.42 -17.36
N TRP A 308 -16.20 -30.64 -16.38
CA TRP A 308 -16.31 -29.19 -16.32
C TRP A 308 -14.92 -28.56 -16.44
N SER A 309 -14.78 -27.61 -17.35
CA SER A 309 -13.55 -26.84 -17.46
C SER A 309 -13.48 -25.84 -16.32
N VAL A 310 -12.54 -26.04 -15.40
CA VAL A 310 -12.28 -25.08 -14.31
C VAL A 310 -11.50 -23.89 -14.85
N ARG A 311 -11.99 -22.68 -14.56
CA ARG A 311 -11.38 -21.41 -14.93
C ARG A 311 -11.31 -20.50 -13.71
N ARG A 312 -10.41 -19.52 -13.75
CA ARG A 312 -10.17 -18.57 -12.66
C ARG A 312 -10.60 -17.18 -13.10
N ALA A 313 -11.16 -16.42 -12.16
CA ALA A 313 -11.21 -14.96 -12.27
C ALA A 313 -10.97 -14.32 -10.91
N PHE A 314 -10.36 -13.14 -10.90
CA PHE A 314 -10.26 -12.31 -9.71
C PHE A 314 -11.21 -11.12 -9.75
N THR A 315 -11.71 -10.69 -8.59
CA THR A 315 -12.56 -9.49 -8.46
C THR A 315 -11.74 -8.21 -8.25
N ALA A 316 -10.59 -8.30 -7.56
CA ALA A 316 -9.76 -7.13 -7.25
C ALA A 316 -8.78 -6.79 -8.39
N GLN A 317 -9.07 -5.75 -9.15
CA GLN A 317 -8.21 -5.34 -10.26
C GLN A 317 -6.84 -4.85 -9.79
N ILE A 318 -6.75 -4.24 -8.61
CA ILE A 318 -5.47 -3.86 -7.98
C ILE A 318 -4.54 -5.07 -7.83
N ILE A 319 -5.08 -6.25 -7.49
CA ILE A 319 -4.31 -7.48 -7.33
C ILE A 319 -3.91 -8.05 -8.69
N ILE A 320 -4.82 -8.01 -9.67
CA ILE A 320 -4.52 -8.45 -11.04
C ILE A 320 -3.39 -7.63 -11.64
N ASN A 321 -3.44 -6.30 -11.49
CA ASN A 321 -2.41 -5.38 -11.96
C ASN A 321 -1.08 -5.68 -11.28
N HIS A 322 -1.09 -5.87 -9.96
CA HIS A 322 0.11 -6.18 -9.19
C HIS A 322 0.77 -7.50 -9.60
N VAL A 323 -0.02 -8.57 -9.74
CA VAL A 323 0.47 -9.88 -10.21
C VAL A 323 1.06 -9.77 -11.61
N TYR A 324 0.41 -9.06 -12.52
CA TYR A 324 0.94 -8.86 -13.87
C TYR A 324 2.22 -8.03 -13.87
N ALA A 325 2.22 -6.89 -13.18
CA ALA A 325 3.36 -5.98 -13.14
C ALA A 325 4.60 -6.66 -12.57
N ARG A 326 4.46 -7.43 -11.48
CA ARG A 326 5.59 -8.08 -10.81
C ARG A 326 6.01 -9.39 -11.50
N ASP A 327 5.05 -10.25 -11.83
CA ASP A 327 5.32 -11.64 -12.23
C ASP A 327 5.09 -11.91 -13.72
N GLY A 328 4.43 -10.99 -14.44
CA GLY A 328 4.03 -11.18 -15.84
C GLY A 328 2.86 -12.16 -16.05
N GLU A 329 2.25 -12.64 -14.97
CA GLU A 329 1.14 -13.59 -15.01
C GLU A 329 -0.17 -12.86 -15.30
N LYS A 330 -0.86 -13.24 -16.39
CA LYS A 330 -2.15 -12.66 -16.75
C LYS A 330 -3.26 -13.45 -16.07
N ILE A 331 -4.02 -12.78 -15.21
CA ILE A 331 -5.23 -13.30 -14.58
C ILE A 331 -6.41 -12.51 -15.14
N ASP A 332 -7.45 -13.22 -15.57
CA ASP A 332 -8.67 -12.56 -16.04
C ASP A 332 -9.41 -11.93 -14.85
N ASN A 333 -9.91 -10.71 -15.03
CA ASN A 333 -10.98 -10.20 -14.18
C ASN A 333 -12.32 -10.88 -14.53
N VAL A 334 -13.34 -10.69 -13.70
CA VAL A 334 -14.65 -11.36 -13.90
C VAL A 334 -15.24 -11.08 -15.29
N LYS A 335 -15.16 -9.84 -15.80
CA LYS A 335 -15.70 -9.49 -17.13
C LYS A 335 -14.92 -10.19 -18.24
N GLN A 336 -13.59 -10.14 -18.20
CA GLN A 336 -12.73 -10.82 -19.16
C GLN A 336 -12.96 -12.33 -19.19
N ALA A 337 -13.13 -12.96 -18.03
CA ALA A 337 -13.43 -14.39 -17.94
C ALA A 337 -14.80 -14.74 -18.53
N LEU A 338 -15.83 -13.92 -18.25
CA LEU A 338 -17.17 -14.12 -18.83
C LEU A 338 -17.17 -13.91 -20.34
N GLU A 339 -16.46 -12.91 -20.86
CA GLU A 339 -16.27 -12.69 -22.29
C GLU A 339 -15.55 -13.87 -22.94
N ARG A 340 -14.47 -14.36 -22.32
CA ARG A 340 -13.76 -15.57 -22.77
C ARG A 340 -14.67 -16.79 -22.81
N ALA A 341 -15.53 -16.97 -21.81
CA ALA A 341 -16.52 -18.04 -21.76
C ALA A 341 -17.50 -17.96 -22.95
N VAL A 342 -18.03 -16.77 -23.24
CA VAL A 342 -18.92 -16.53 -24.37
C VAL A 342 -18.23 -16.79 -25.70
N ASP A 343 -17.01 -16.29 -25.88
CA ASP A 343 -16.23 -16.44 -27.12
C ASP A 343 -15.86 -17.90 -27.41
N ASN A 344 -15.69 -18.70 -26.35
CA ASN A 344 -15.42 -20.13 -26.45
C ASN A 344 -16.68 -21.01 -26.51
N GLY A 345 -17.87 -20.40 -26.58
CA GLY A 345 -19.13 -21.11 -26.81
C GLY A 345 -19.64 -21.90 -25.61
N VAL A 346 -19.31 -21.46 -24.40
CA VAL A 346 -19.83 -22.04 -23.16
C VAL A 346 -21.35 -21.88 -23.11
N LYS A 347 -22.03 -22.94 -22.68
CA LYS A 347 -23.49 -22.99 -22.56
C LYS A 347 -23.95 -23.05 -21.11
N ASN A 348 -23.25 -23.83 -20.30
CA ASN A 348 -23.57 -24.03 -18.90
C ASN A 348 -22.43 -23.46 -18.07
N LEU A 349 -22.71 -22.33 -17.43
CA LEU A 349 -21.77 -21.67 -16.53
C LEU A 349 -22.18 -21.95 -15.08
N VAL A 350 -21.26 -22.52 -14.31
CA VAL A 350 -21.34 -22.57 -12.85
C VAL A 350 -20.26 -21.66 -12.29
N VAL A 351 -20.64 -20.76 -11.40
CA VAL A 351 -19.72 -19.86 -10.71
C VAL A 351 -19.58 -20.32 -9.27
N GLN A 352 -18.36 -20.64 -8.84
CA GLN A 352 -18.01 -20.90 -7.45
C GLN A 352 -17.27 -19.68 -6.87
N PRO A 353 -17.96 -18.80 -6.13
CA PRO A 353 -17.27 -17.77 -5.38
C PRO A 353 -16.46 -18.40 -4.24
N THR A 354 -15.21 -17.97 -4.08
CA THR A 354 -14.39 -18.31 -2.90
C THR A 354 -14.48 -17.22 -1.83
N HIS A 355 -15.52 -16.39 -1.86
CA HIS A 355 -15.77 -15.41 -0.80
C HIS A 355 -16.14 -16.13 0.50
N LEU A 356 -15.91 -15.47 1.63
CA LEU A 356 -16.27 -16.04 2.94
C LEU A 356 -17.80 -16.07 3.14
N MET A 357 -18.51 -15.08 2.62
CA MET A 357 -19.94 -14.85 2.88
C MET A 357 -20.60 -14.10 1.70
N HIS A 358 -21.93 -13.96 1.75
CA HIS A 358 -22.70 -13.03 0.91
C HIS A 358 -22.47 -11.58 1.36
N GLY A 359 -21.28 -11.04 1.08
CA GLY A 359 -20.86 -9.67 1.37
C GLY A 359 -20.89 -8.75 0.15
N ALA A 360 -20.33 -7.54 0.30
CA ALA A 360 -20.32 -6.54 -0.78
C ALA A 360 -19.67 -7.08 -2.08
N GLU A 361 -18.52 -7.77 -1.97
CA GLU A 361 -17.84 -8.37 -3.13
C GLU A 361 -18.68 -9.45 -3.83
N TYR A 362 -19.48 -10.20 -3.07
CA TYR A 362 -20.42 -11.16 -3.63
C TYR A 362 -21.53 -10.45 -4.39
N ASP A 363 -22.09 -9.38 -3.84
CA ASP A 363 -23.15 -8.59 -4.49
C ASP A 363 -22.65 -7.96 -5.80
N GLU A 364 -21.42 -7.45 -5.83
CA GLU A 364 -20.77 -6.94 -7.05
C GLU A 364 -20.56 -8.03 -8.10
N LEU A 365 -20.13 -9.22 -7.69
CA LEU A 365 -20.03 -10.39 -8.57
C LEU A 365 -21.39 -10.75 -9.15
N ILE A 366 -22.45 -10.82 -8.33
CA ILE A 366 -23.81 -11.12 -8.81
C ILE A 366 -24.29 -10.05 -9.80
N GLY A 367 -24.05 -8.77 -9.52
CA GLY A 367 -24.38 -7.67 -10.42
C GLY A 367 -23.69 -7.82 -11.78
N THR A 368 -22.40 -8.17 -11.78
CA THR A 368 -21.64 -8.42 -13.02
C THR A 368 -22.19 -9.64 -13.78
N LEU A 369 -22.52 -10.72 -13.07
CA LEU A 369 -23.08 -11.93 -13.68
C LEU A 369 -24.45 -11.67 -14.32
N ASP A 370 -25.28 -10.83 -13.72
CA ASP A 370 -26.59 -10.46 -14.25
C ASP A 370 -26.53 -9.85 -15.66
N GLU A 371 -25.44 -9.16 -16.00
CA GLU A 371 -25.21 -8.58 -17.33
C GLU A 371 -24.94 -9.62 -18.42
N TYR A 372 -24.54 -10.85 -18.04
CA TYR A 372 -24.14 -11.91 -18.97
C TYR A 372 -25.10 -13.11 -19.00
N LYS A 373 -26.11 -13.16 -18.12
CA LYS A 373 -27.02 -14.32 -17.99
C LYS A 373 -27.71 -14.73 -19.29
N ASP A 374 -28.00 -13.78 -20.19
CA ASP A 374 -28.65 -14.04 -21.48
C ASP A 374 -27.71 -14.63 -22.54
N LYS A 375 -26.40 -14.64 -22.29
CA LYS A 375 -25.38 -15.21 -23.20
C LYS A 375 -25.20 -16.71 -23.04
N PHE A 376 -25.65 -17.28 -21.93
CA PHE A 376 -25.52 -18.70 -21.61
C PHE A 376 -26.89 -19.39 -21.62
N GLU A 377 -26.92 -20.71 -21.84
CA GLU A 377 -28.14 -21.50 -21.70
C GLU A 377 -28.52 -21.66 -20.22
N SER A 378 -27.52 -21.76 -19.34
CA SER A 378 -27.70 -21.74 -17.89
C SER A 378 -26.54 -21.05 -17.17
N VAL A 379 -26.88 -20.26 -16.15
CA VAL A 379 -25.92 -19.69 -15.19
C VAL A 379 -26.39 -20.04 -13.79
N LYS A 380 -25.51 -20.64 -13.00
CA LYS A 380 -25.76 -20.96 -11.58
C LYS A 380 -24.59 -20.48 -10.74
N VAL A 381 -24.89 -20.01 -9.54
CA VAL A 381 -23.90 -19.58 -8.55
C VAL A 381 -24.06 -20.48 -7.33
N SER A 382 -22.97 -21.08 -6.87
CA SER A 382 -22.95 -21.86 -5.64
C SER A 382 -22.74 -20.98 -4.41
N GLU A 383 -22.95 -21.56 -3.23
CA GLU A 383 -22.78 -20.85 -1.97
C GLU A 383 -21.32 -20.42 -1.72
N PRO A 384 -21.10 -19.26 -1.08
CA PRO A 384 -19.82 -18.89 -0.46
C PRO A 384 -19.49 -19.79 0.75
N LEU A 385 -18.28 -19.67 1.28
CA LEU A 385 -17.72 -20.62 2.24
C LEU A 385 -18.56 -20.82 3.52
N LEU A 386 -19.09 -19.74 4.12
CA LEU A 386 -19.91 -19.80 5.33
C LEU A 386 -21.42 -19.95 5.04
N GLY A 387 -21.81 -20.14 3.78
CA GLY A 387 -23.20 -20.19 3.33
C GLY A 387 -23.97 -18.91 3.66
N GLU A 388 -25.28 -19.05 3.84
CA GLU A 388 -26.18 -17.92 4.10
C GLU A 388 -25.82 -17.12 5.36
N VAL A 389 -25.97 -15.81 5.29
CA VAL A 389 -25.80 -14.89 6.42
C VAL A 389 -27.10 -14.84 7.22
N GLY A 390 -27.06 -15.25 8.49
CA GLY A 390 -28.22 -15.15 9.39
C GLY A 390 -28.51 -13.72 9.83
N LYS A 391 -29.70 -13.47 10.39
CA LYS A 391 -30.14 -12.11 10.75
C LYS A 391 -29.46 -11.54 12.01
N ASP A 392 -28.94 -12.41 12.87
CA ASP A 392 -28.33 -12.08 14.16
C ASP A 392 -27.22 -13.08 14.50
N SER A 393 -26.46 -12.83 15.58
CA SER A 393 -25.31 -13.65 15.96
C SER A 393 -25.65 -15.11 16.26
N GLU A 394 -26.90 -15.43 16.63
CA GLU A 394 -27.28 -16.77 17.06
C GLU A 394 -27.66 -17.68 15.88
N GLU A 395 -27.99 -17.11 14.74
CA GLU A 395 -28.34 -17.84 13.52
C GLU A 395 -27.08 -18.37 12.83
N THR A 396 -26.77 -19.64 13.10
CA THR A 396 -25.66 -20.39 12.47
C THR A 396 -26.19 -21.48 11.54
N ASN A 397 -25.33 -22.02 10.68
CA ASN A 397 -25.68 -23.05 9.69
C ASN A 397 -24.60 -24.16 9.64
N GLY A 398 -24.84 -25.19 8.82
CA GLY A 398 -23.93 -26.33 8.67
C GLY A 398 -22.55 -25.95 8.12
N ASP A 399 -22.48 -24.96 7.23
CA ASP A 399 -21.23 -24.49 6.63
C ASP A 399 -20.32 -23.83 7.68
N LYS A 400 -20.89 -22.93 8.50
CA LYS A 400 -20.18 -22.30 9.63
C LYS A 400 -19.66 -23.35 10.61
N GLU A 401 -20.46 -24.38 10.92
CA GLU A 401 -20.02 -25.48 11.78
C GLU A 401 -18.87 -26.28 11.15
N ALA A 402 -18.95 -26.58 9.85
CA ALA A 402 -17.90 -27.30 9.13
C ALA A 402 -16.59 -26.50 9.10
N VAL A 403 -16.66 -25.21 8.78
CA VAL A 403 -15.50 -24.32 8.75
C VAL A 403 -14.90 -24.14 10.15
N ALA A 404 -15.74 -23.93 11.17
CA ALA A 404 -15.30 -23.81 12.57
C ALA A 404 -14.50 -25.04 13.02
N LYS A 405 -14.97 -26.25 12.68
CA LYS A 405 -14.25 -27.49 12.97
C LYS A 405 -12.94 -27.60 12.18
N ALA A 406 -12.99 -27.31 10.87
CA ALA A 406 -11.83 -27.44 9.97
C ALA A 406 -10.68 -26.51 10.37
N ILE A 407 -10.95 -25.21 10.56
CA ILE A 407 -9.93 -24.24 10.95
C ILE A 407 -9.37 -24.57 12.35
N THR A 408 -10.22 -24.97 13.30
CA THR A 408 -9.78 -25.30 14.66
C THR A 408 -8.90 -26.55 14.67
N ALA A 409 -9.29 -27.60 13.93
CA ALA A 409 -8.49 -28.82 13.82
C ALA A 409 -7.12 -28.55 13.19
N GLU A 410 -7.07 -27.76 12.12
CA GLU A 410 -5.80 -27.42 11.46
C GLU A 410 -4.92 -26.51 12.33
N ALA A 411 -5.53 -25.56 13.06
CA ALA A 411 -4.80 -24.68 13.97
C ALA A 411 -4.15 -25.45 15.14
N VAL A 412 -4.91 -26.37 15.76
CA VAL A 412 -4.45 -27.27 16.82
C VAL A 412 -3.30 -28.16 16.33
N LYS A 413 -3.47 -28.76 15.15
CA LYS A 413 -2.45 -29.60 14.50
C LYS A 413 -1.18 -28.81 14.19
N SER A 414 -1.31 -27.62 13.61
CA SER A 414 -0.17 -26.75 13.28
C SER A 414 0.58 -26.26 14.53
N ALA A 415 -0.15 -26.01 15.61
CA ALA A 415 0.41 -25.68 16.93
C ALA A 415 0.97 -26.89 17.68
N LYS A 416 0.90 -28.10 17.10
CA LYS A 416 1.44 -29.36 17.64
C LYS A 416 0.79 -29.80 18.95
N PHE A 417 -0.49 -29.48 19.15
CA PHE A 417 -1.30 -30.03 20.23
C PHE A 417 -2.07 -31.26 19.77
N ASP A 418 -2.26 -32.24 20.66
CA ASP A 418 -3.06 -33.44 20.37
C ASP A 418 -4.56 -33.13 20.22
N SER A 419 -5.04 -32.06 20.85
CA SER A 419 -6.45 -31.64 20.83
C SER A 419 -6.60 -30.20 21.32
N LEU A 420 -7.76 -29.59 21.05
CA LEU A 420 -8.11 -28.27 21.57
C LEU A 420 -8.10 -28.24 23.12
N GLU A 421 -8.56 -29.33 23.76
CA GLU A 421 -8.52 -29.49 25.22
C GLU A 421 -7.09 -29.56 25.78
N ALA A 422 -6.14 -30.11 25.02
CA ALA A 422 -4.73 -30.10 25.41
C ALA A 422 -4.16 -28.67 25.35
N ALA A 423 -4.46 -27.93 24.28
CA ALA A 423 -4.09 -26.51 24.17
C ALA A 423 -4.70 -25.66 25.29
N LYS A 424 -5.98 -25.91 25.63
CA LYS A 424 -6.66 -25.24 26.75
C LYS A 424 -5.97 -25.49 28.09
N LYS A 425 -5.55 -26.73 28.37
CA LYS A 425 -4.80 -27.09 29.60
C LYS A 425 -3.41 -26.47 29.66
N ASP A 426 -2.79 -26.26 28.50
CA ASP A 426 -1.53 -25.54 28.36
C ASP A 426 -1.70 -24.02 28.56
N GLY A 427 -2.93 -23.51 28.55
CA GLY A 427 -3.21 -22.08 28.66
C GLY A 427 -3.14 -21.35 27.31
N THR A 428 -3.27 -22.10 26.21
CA THR A 428 -3.25 -21.59 24.84
C THR A 428 -4.66 -21.30 24.31
N ALA A 429 -4.86 -20.07 23.83
CA ALA A 429 -6.00 -19.63 23.05
C ALA A 429 -5.65 -19.56 21.56
N PHE A 430 -6.64 -19.84 20.71
CA PHE A 430 -6.57 -19.59 19.28
C PHE A 430 -7.42 -18.37 18.94
N VAL A 431 -6.87 -17.48 18.13
CA VAL A 431 -7.56 -16.27 17.66
C VAL A 431 -7.59 -16.33 16.14
N PHE A 432 -8.79 -16.37 15.58
CA PHE A 432 -8.99 -16.41 14.14
C PHE A 432 -9.39 -15.03 13.64
N MET A 433 -8.54 -14.46 12.77
CA MET A 433 -8.66 -13.07 12.31
C MET A 433 -9.26 -13.03 10.91
N GLY A 434 -10.50 -12.56 10.80
CA GLY A 434 -11.13 -12.23 9.52
C GLY A 434 -10.78 -10.82 9.06
N HIS A 435 -11.23 -10.45 7.87
CA HIS A 435 -11.09 -9.08 7.36
C HIS A 435 -11.95 -8.10 8.16
N GLY A 436 -13.24 -8.38 8.30
CA GLY A 436 -14.24 -7.39 8.71
C GLY A 436 -14.93 -6.81 7.49
N THR A 437 -16.06 -6.16 7.69
CA THR A 437 -16.74 -5.41 6.62
C THR A 437 -17.76 -4.44 7.22
N SER A 438 -17.97 -3.30 6.57
CA SER A 438 -19.08 -2.40 6.88
C SER A 438 -20.45 -2.93 6.41
N HIS A 439 -20.45 -3.95 5.54
CA HIS A 439 -21.65 -4.58 5.02
C HIS A 439 -22.49 -5.24 6.13
N THR A 440 -23.81 -5.43 5.91
CA THR A 440 -24.69 -6.10 6.88
C THR A 440 -24.23 -7.53 7.19
N ALA A 441 -23.45 -8.14 6.30
CA ALA A 441 -22.86 -9.45 6.47
C ALA A 441 -21.82 -9.55 7.60
N LYS A 442 -21.38 -8.44 8.18
CA LYS A 442 -20.43 -8.42 9.32
C LYS A 442 -20.85 -9.25 10.52
N VAL A 443 -22.17 -9.44 10.70
CA VAL A 443 -22.72 -10.33 11.72
C VAL A 443 -22.18 -11.76 11.62
N THR A 444 -21.70 -12.19 10.44
CA THR A 444 -21.14 -13.54 10.26
C THR A 444 -19.93 -13.80 11.16
N TYR A 445 -19.15 -12.78 11.52
CA TYR A 445 -18.00 -12.96 12.42
C TYR A 445 -18.48 -13.25 13.85
N SER A 446 -19.52 -12.56 14.30
CA SER A 446 -20.20 -12.90 15.55
C SER A 446 -20.88 -14.27 15.48
N GLN A 447 -21.48 -14.66 14.35
CA GLN A 447 -22.05 -16.00 14.15
C GLN A 447 -20.98 -17.09 14.21
N MET A 448 -19.78 -16.82 13.69
CA MET A 448 -18.64 -17.73 13.84
C MET A 448 -18.24 -17.87 15.31
N GLN A 449 -18.19 -16.77 16.08
CA GLN A 449 -17.97 -16.88 17.53
C GLN A 449 -19.06 -17.70 18.22
N SER A 450 -20.35 -17.42 17.97
CA SER A 450 -21.46 -18.20 18.52
C SER A 450 -21.39 -19.68 18.10
N GLN A 451 -20.89 -19.98 16.89
CA GLN A 451 -20.67 -21.35 16.45
C GLN A 451 -19.52 -22.03 17.20
N MET A 452 -18.43 -21.33 17.50
CA MET A 452 -17.35 -21.84 18.37
C MET A 452 -17.89 -22.15 19.77
N ASP A 453 -18.70 -21.25 20.33
CA ASP A 453 -19.30 -21.41 21.65
C ASP A 453 -20.25 -22.63 21.69
N LYS A 454 -21.08 -22.82 20.64
CA LYS A 454 -21.95 -24.01 20.50
C LYS A 454 -21.17 -25.31 20.42
N LEU A 455 -19.96 -25.28 19.84
CA LEU A 455 -19.05 -26.43 19.79
C LEU A 455 -18.28 -26.65 21.10
N GLY A 456 -18.39 -25.75 22.07
CA GLY A 456 -17.70 -25.80 23.35
C GLY A 456 -16.22 -25.39 23.26
N TYR A 457 -15.86 -24.59 22.25
CA TYR A 457 -14.48 -24.17 22.00
C TYR A 457 -14.11 -22.93 22.82
N ASP A 458 -14.08 -23.08 24.15
CA ASP A 458 -13.88 -21.99 25.12
C ASP A 458 -12.53 -21.25 25.01
N ASN A 459 -11.59 -21.76 24.22
CA ASN A 459 -10.28 -21.17 23.96
C ASN A 459 -10.12 -20.72 22.50
N VAL A 460 -11.23 -20.47 21.79
CA VAL A 460 -11.23 -19.95 20.42
C VAL A 460 -11.97 -18.61 20.37
N PHE A 461 -11.36 -17.62 19.71
CA PHE A 461 -11.88 -16.26 19.59
C PHE A 461 -11.87 -15.80 18.15
N ILE A 462 -12.92 -15.09 17.71
CA ILE A 462 -13.02 -14.52 16.36
C ILE A 462 -12.81 -13.02 16.42
N GLY A 463 -11.82 -12.53 15.68
CA GLY A 463 -11.48 -11.13 15.53
C GLY A 463 -11.55 -10.66 14.07
N THR A 464 -11.55 -9.34 13.84
CA THR A 464 -11.48 -8.77 12.48
C THR A 464 -10.50 -7.61 12.41
N VAL A 465 -9.81 -7.45 11.27
CA VAL A 465 -8.89 -6.33 11.03
C VAL A 465 -9.61 -4.99 11.16
N GLU A 466 -10.77 -4.85 10.52
CA GLU A 466 -11.55 -3.60 10.58
C GLU A 466 -12.18 -3.33 11.96
N GLY A 467 -12.19 -4.32 12.86
CA GLY A 467 -12.91 -4.22 14.13
C GLY A 467 -14.42 -4.09 13.93
N GLU A 468 -14.95 -4.64 12.84
CA GLU A 468 -16.36 -4.61 12.48
C GLU A 468 -16.91 -6.04 12.36
N PRO A 469 -17.78 -6.49 13.30
CA PRO A 469 -18.45 -5.73 14.38
C PRO A 469 -17.51 -5.26 15.51
N GLU A 470 -17.89 -4.18 16.23
CA GLU A 470 -17.05 -3.51 17.26
C GLU A 470 -16.42 -4.47 18.29
N ASP A 471 -17.12 -5.54 18.67
CA ASP A 471 -16.62 -6.50 19.66
C ASP A 471 -15.56 -7.46 19.11
N THR A 472 -15.20 -7.33 17.84
CA THR A 472 -14.17 -8.11 17.15
C THR A 472 -12.85 -7.36 16.95
N SER A 473 -12.74 -6.11 17.43
CA SER A 473 -11.51 -5.32 17.40
C SER A 473 -10.36 -5.99 18.17
N LEU A 474 -9.12 -5.66 17.83
CA LEU A 474 -7.92 -6.17 18.49
C LEU A 474 -7.98 -6.00 20.03
N GLU A 475 -8.35 -4.81 20.51
CA GLU A 475 -8.44 -4.53 21.95
C GLU A 475 -9.54 -5.37 22.61
N SER A 476 -10.67 -5.53 21.93
CA SER A 476 -11.79 -6.34 22.40
C SER A 476 -11.38 -7.81 22.52
N ILE A 477 -10.65 -8.34 21.55
CA ILE A 477 -10.17 -9.72 21.59
C ILE A 477 -9.10 -9.91 22.66
N ILE A 478 -8.12 -9.01 22.77
CA ILE A 478 -7.12 -9.02 23.85
C ILE A 478 -7.82 -9.06 25.21
N ALA A 479 -8.82 -8.21 25.44
CA ALA A 479 -9.59 -8.17 26.68
C ALA A 479 -10.35 -9.49 26.94
N LYS A 480 -10.98 -10.07 25.90
CA LYS A 480 -11.70 -11.36 25.99
C LYS A 480 -10.75 -12.51 26.35
N VAL A 481 -9.61 -12.63 25.67
CA VAL A 481 -8.62 -13.68 25.93
C VAL A 481 -8.03 -13.55 27.35
N LYS A 482 -7.69 -12.32 27.78
CA LYS A 482 -7.20 -12.04 29.15
C LYS A 482 -8.22 -12.43 30.21
N LYS A 483 -9.49 -12.04 30.00
CA LYS A 483 -10.58 -12.35 30.93
C LYS A 483 -10.82 -13.86 31.05
N ALA A 484 -10.62 -14.60 29.96
CA ALA A 484 -10.68 -16.07 29.95
C ALA A 484 -9.46 -16.74 30.63
N GLY A 485 -8.39 -15.99 30.90
CA GLY A 485 -7.24 -16.43 31.68
C GLY A 485 -6.15 -17.14 30.87
N TYR A 486 -6.19 -17.07 29.54
CA TYR A 486 -5.15 -17.65 28.68
C TYR A 486 -3.89 -16.78 28.65
N LYS A 487 -2.74 -17.44 28.56
CA LYS A 487 -1.40 -16.82 28.59
C LYS A 487 -0.63 -16.99 27.29
N ASN A 488 -1.00 -17.99 26.49
CA ASN A 488 -0.42 -18.22 25.18
C ASN A 488 -1.50 -17.96 24.11
N VAL A 489 -1.11 -17.35 23.01
CA VAL A 489 -2.02 -17.02 21.90
C VAL A 489 -1.44 -17.51 20.59
N VAL A 490 -2.28 -18.14 19.78
CA VAL A 490 -1.97 -18.50 18.40
C VAL A 490 -2.91 -17.73 17.48
N LEU A 491 -2.35 -16.82 16.67
CA LEU A 491 -3.06 -16.06 15.65
C LEU A 491 -3.10 -16.85 14.34
N ARG A 492 -4.27 -16.93 13.70
CA ARG A 492 -4.43 -17.57 12.38
C ARG A 492 -5.48 -16.82 11.53
N PRO A 493 -5.30 -16.69 10.21
CA PRO A 493 -6.29 -16.07 9.34
C PRO A 493 -7.61 -16.86 9.28
N LEU A 494 -8.73 -16.14 9.34
CA LEU A 494 -10.07 -16.58 8.90
C LEU A 494 -10.35 -15.95 7.53
N MET A 495 -9.44 -16.19 6.59
CA MET A 495 -9.49 -15.69 5.21
C MET A 495 -9.09 -16.82 4.27
N VAL A 496 -9.62 -16.83 3.04
CA VAL A 496 -9.34 -17.91 2.09
C VAL A 496 -7.85 -18.00 1.77
N VAL A 497 -7.21 -16.85 1.58
CA VAL A 497 -5.78 -16.73 1.36
C VAL A 497 -5.11 -16.14 2.60
N ALA A 498 -3.85 -16.52 2.84
CA ALA A 498 -2.97 -15.76 3.71
C ALA A 498 -2.20 -14.72 2.88
N GLY A 499 -2.89 -13.63 2.53
CA GLY A 499 -2.34 -12.50 1.76
C GLY A 499 -1.82 -11.38 2.67
N ASP A 500 -1.97 -10.14 2.23
CA ASP A 500 -1.40 -8.96 2.87
C ASP A 500 -1.78 -8.82 4.35
N HIS A 501 -3.09 -8.80 4.65
CA HIS A 501 -3.60 -8.73 6.03
C HIS A 501 -3.05 -9.83 6.96
N ALA A 502 -2.83 -11.04 6.44
CA ALA A 502 -2.27 -12.12 7.25
C ALA A 502 -0.78 -11.92 7.56
N ASN A 503 -0.04 -11.28 6.65
CA ASN A 503 1.40 -11.09 6.79
C ASN A 503 1.75 -9.77 7.49
N ASN A 504 0.93 -8.72 7.33
CA ASN A 504 1.17 -7.38 7.88
C ASN A 504 0.31 -7.15 9.11
N ASP A 505 -1.02 -7.05 8.95
CA ASP A 505 -1.90 -6.71 10.06
C ASP A 505 -1.93 -7.78 11.14
N MET A 506 -1.83 -9.06 10.79
CA MET A 506 -1.83 -10.12 11.79
C MET A 506 -0.43 -10.36 12.38
N ALA A 507 0.56 -10.53 11.51
CA ALA A 507 1.85 -11.12 11.83
C ALA A 507 3.05 -10.20 11.58
N GLY A 508 2.80 -8.97 11.12
CA GLY A 508 3.83 -7.98 10.84
C GLY A 508 4.58 -7.54 12.08
N ASP A 509 5.65 -6.77 11.88
CA ASP A 509 6.44 -6.19 12.96
C ASP A 509 5.98 -4.76 13.33
N ASP A 510 5.02 -4.21 12.60
CA ASP A 510 4.41 -2.91 12.90
C ASP A 510 3.71 -2.90 14.28
N GLU A 511 3.71 -1.76 14.96
CA GLU A 511 3.12 -1.59 16.30
C GLU A 511 1.62 -1.88 16.32
N GLU A 512 0.90 -1.61 15.22
CA GLU A 512 -0.54 -1.81 15.07
C GLU A 512 -0.89 -3.25 14.64
N SER A 513 0.09 -4.08 14.29
CA SER A 513 -0.17 -5.49 13.99
C SER A 513 -0.74 -6.22 15.21
N TRP A 514 -1.57 -7.23 14.99
CA TRP A 514 -2.16 -8.05 16.05
C TRP A 514 -1.07 -8.72 16.88
N LYS A 515 -0.01 -9.25 16.24
CA LYS A 515 1.14 -9.81 16.93
C LYS A 515 1.76 -8.80 17.90
N SER A 516 2.00 -7.57 17.45
CA SER A 516 2.53 -6.49 18.30
C SER A 516 1.55 -6.07 19.38
N GLY A 517 0.26 -5.89 19.08
CA GLY A 517 -0.75 -5.53 20.08
C GLY A 517 -0.88 -6.55 21.21
N PHE A 518 -0.92 -7.85 20.89
CA PHE A 518 -0.90 -8.91 21.91
C PHE A 518 0.40 -8.91 22.70
N THR A 519 1.55 -8.72 22.05
CA THR A 519 2.86 -8.71 22.73
C THR A 519 3.00 -7.50 23.67
N ASN A 520 2.60 -6.32 23.21
CA ASN A 520 2.74 -5.04 23.90
C ASN A 520 1.77 -4.88 25.08
N ASP A 521 0.63 -5.58 25.09
CA ASP A 521 -0.25 -5.62 26.27
C ASP A 521 0.45 -6.21 27.51
N GLY A 522 1.47 -7.06 27.31
CA GLY A 522 2.30 -7.62 28.38
C GLY A 522 1.62 -8.67 29.26
N SER A 523 0.36 -9.04 28.98
CA SER A 523 -0.35 -10.08 29.74
C SER A 523 -0.11 -11.51 29.25
N PHE A 524 0.47 -11.66 28.05
CA PHE A 524 0.69 -12.93 27.35
C PHE A 524 2.16 -13.32 27.39
N GLU A 525 2.42 -14.60 27.66
CA GLU A 525 3.75 -15.19 27.73
C GLU A 525 4.28 -15.58 26.34
N LYS A 526 3.36 -15.93 25.42
CA LYS A 526 3.70 -16.34 24.06
C LYS A 526 2.64 -15.91 23.07
N VAL A 527 3.07 -15.39 21.93
CA VAL A 527 2.23 -15.04 20.78
C VAL A 527 2.86 -15.67 19.54
N ASP A 528 2.19 -16.68 18.96
CA ASP A 528 2.61 -17.34 17.72
C ASP A 528 1.66 -16.96 16.58
N CYS A 529 2.17 -16.91 15.35
CA CYS A 529 1.37 -16.68 14.14
C CYS A 529 1.41 -17.91 13.22
N GLN A 530 0.26 -18.26 12.65
CA GLN A 530 0.11 -19.28 11.62
C GLN A 530 -0.34 -18.62 10.32
N ILE A 531 0.61 -18.25 9.47
CA ILE A 531 0.34 -17.60 8.17
C ILE A 531 -0.06 -18.66 7.14
N SER A 532 -1.33 -19.05 7.14
CA SER A 532 -1.88 -20.07 6.25
C SER A 532 -3.39 -19.87 6.05
N GLY A 533 -3.82 -19.77 4.79
CA GLY A 533 -5.21 -19.53 4.42
C GLY A 533 -6.13 -20.72 4.68
N LEU A 534 -7.44 -20.47 4.60
CA LEU A 534 -8.47 -21.52 4.64
C LEU A 534 -8.46 -22.38 3.37
N GLY A 535 -8.07 -21.82 2.22
CA GLY A 535 -8.16 -22.48 0.92
C GLY A 535 -7.27 -23.72 0.79
N ARG A 536 -6.17 -23.81 1.54
CA ARG A 536 -5.33 -25.02 1.58
C ARG A 536 -5.80 -26.11 2.55
N ILE A 537 -6.86 -25.88 3.33
CA ILE A 537 -7.40 -26.87 4.25
C ILE A 537 -8.30 -27.84 3.47
N ALA A 538 -7.95 -29.13 3.44
CA ALA A 538 -8.68 -30.13 2.64
C ALA A 538 -10.18 -30.20 2.96
N ASP A 539 -10.57 -30.05 4.23
CA ASP A 539 -11.99 -30.04 4.63
C ASP A 539 -12.73 -28.77 4.15
N VAL A 540 -12.03 -27.64 4.00
CA VAL A 540 -12.57 -26.42 3.39
C VAL A 540 -12.72 -26.59 1.87
N GLN A 541 -11.70 -27.15 1.20
CA GLN A 541 -11.79 -27.47 -0.24
C GLN A 541 -12.95 -28.40 -0.54
N LYS A 542 -13.17 -29.41 0.32
CA LYS A 542 -14.30 -30.32 0.23
C LYS A 542 -15.65 -29.60 0.32
N LEU A 543 -15.75 -28.57 1.16
CA LEU A 543 -16.98 -27.78 1.28
C LEU A 543 -17.30 -27.02 0.00
N TYR A 544 -16.31 -26.37 -0.63
CA TYR A 544 -16.49 -25.75 -1.95
C TYR A 544 -16.87 -26.76 -3.04
N VAL A 545 -16.28 -27.95 -3.02
CA VAL A 545 -16.67 -29.04 -3.92
C VAL A 545 -18.12 -29.45 -3.71
N GLU A 546 -18.59 -29.49 -2.47
CA GLU A 546 -19.98 -29.80 -2.13
C GLU A 546 -20.92 -28.71 -2.64
N HIS A 547 -20.64 -27.43 -2.38
CA HIS A 547 -21.42 -26.27 -2.86
C HIS A 547 -21.55 -26.25 -4.39
N ALA A 548 -20.45 -26.39 -5.13
CA ALA A 548 -20.49 -26.51 -6.60
C ALA A 548 -21.32 -27.72 -7.05
N GLY A 549 -21.22 -28.83 -6.32
CA GLY A 549 -21.97 -30.06 -6.61
C GLY A 549 -23.47 -29.92 -6.47
N GLU A 550 -23.95 -29.09 -5.54
CA GLU A 550 -25.38 -28.86 -5.34
C GLU A 550 -26.03 -28.16 -6.54
N VAL A 551 -25.28 -27.33 -7.25
CA VAL A 551 -25.77 -26.60 -8.43
C VAL A 551 -25.50 -27.34 -9.74
N ILE A 552 -24.41 -28.11 -9.83
CA ILE A 552 -24.09 -28.96 -11.00
C ILE A 552 -25.07 -30.14 -11.14
N LYS A 553 -25.50 -30.74 -10.02
CA LYS A 553 -26.40 -31.91 -10.04
C LYS A 553 -27.87 -31.59 -10.31
N LYS A 554 -28.28 -30.34 -10.08
CA LYS A 554 -29.65 -29.84 -10.34
C LYS A 554 -29.80 -29.42 -11.78
#